data_AF-A0A3D1AFI8-F1
#
_entry.id   AF-A0A3D1AFI8-F1
#
_cell.length_a   1.000
_cell.length_b   1.000
_cell.length_c   1.000
_cell.angle_alpha   90.00
_cell.angle_beta   90.00
_cell.angle_gamma   90.00
#
_symmetry.space_group_name_H-M   'P 1'
#
loop_
_entity.id
_entity.type
_entity.pdbx_description
1 polymer ?
#
loop_
_entity_poly.entity_id
_entity_poly.type
_entity_poly.pdbx_seq_one_letter_code
_entity_poly.pdbx_strand_id
1 'polypeptide(L)'
;MREKKNENLKFAWRIIAAHTIAYFIAGVFAMNLFHYDELFANNTFSLLMRPITEPIVVLGGGALQIIRGVIMALVLLPLRKVFTEEKYGFLKLGLLILGLSVLSTFAAATGSVEGFIYTKLSFTEHIIGYFEAILWISLFVGILWTFYKFEKKAINVTAIVLVILIVLMSIAGYFAEDLSALQNNQ
;
A
#
# COMPACT_ATOMS: atom_id res chain seq x y z
N MET A 1 -20.02 -9.86 24.49
CA MET A 1 -18.62 -10.13 24.07
C MET A 1 -18.49 -10.58 22.60
N ARG A 2 -19.32 -11.50 22.08
CA ARG A 2 -19.22 -11.98 20.68
C ARG A 2 -19.48 -10.89 19.62
N GLU A 3 -20.51 -10.06 19.79
CA GLU A 3 -20.81 -8.99 18.83
C GLU A 3 -19.68 -7.96 18.67
N LYS A 4 -19.11 -7.51 19.79
CA LYS A 4 -17.93 -6.63 19.79
C LYS A 4 -16.73 -7.25 19.07
N LYS A 5 -16.52 -8.57 19.21
CA LYS A 5 -15.44 -9.30 18.51
C LYS A 5 -15.69 -9.35 16.99
N ASN A 6 -16.94 -9.52 16.56
CA ASN A 6 -17.29 -9.57 15.14
C ASN A 6 -17.09 -8.20 14.47
N GLU A 7 -17.47 -7.11 15.13
CA GLU A 7 -17.22 -5.75 14.62
C GLU A 7 -15.73 -5.42 14.53
N ASN A 8 -14.91 -5.90 15.49
CA ASN A 8 -13.46 -5.74 15.45
C ASN A 8 -12.84 -6.45 14.25
N LEU A 9 -13.27 -7.70 14.00
CA LEU A 9 -12.78 -8.50 12.88
C LEU A 9 -13.22 -7.89 11.54
N LYS A 10 -14.47 -7.41 11.46
CA LYS A 10 -15.02 -6.71 10.30
C LYS A 10 -14.21 -5.44 9.98
N PHE A 11 -13.91 -4.63 10.99
CA PHE A 11 -13.05 -3.45 10.83
C PHE A 11 -11.65 -3.83 10.35
N ALA A 12 -11.00 -4.79 11.01
CA ALA A 12 -9.65 -5.22 10.65
C ALA A 12 -9.58 -5.74 9.20
N TRP A 13 -10.53 -6.59 8.80
CA TRP A 13 -10.63 -7.08 7.42
C TRP A 13 -10.77 -5.92 6.41
N ARG A 14 -11.65 -4.96 6.67
CA ARG A 14 -11.84 -3.80 5.78
C ARG A 14 -10.57 -2.98 5.61
N ILE A 15 -9.79 -2.78 6.69
CA ILE A 15 -8.49 -2.11 6.63
C ILE A 15 -7.49 -2.91 5.78
N ILE A 16 -7.35 -4.21 6.04
CA ILE A 16 -6.41 -5.08 5.31
C ILE A 16 -6.74 -5.10 3.82
N ALA A 17 -8.01 -5.31 3.47
CA ALA A 17 -8.47 -5.37 2.09
C ALA A 17 -8.29 -4.02 1.38
N ALA A 18 -8.71 -2.91 2.01
CA ALA A 18 -8.55 -1.58 1.44
C ALA A 18 -7.07 -1.23 1.22
N HIS A 19 -6.19 -1.53 2.18
CA HIS A 19 -4.75 -1.29 2.06
C HIS A 19 -4.16 -2.09 0.90
N THR A 20 -4.42 -3.40 0.86
CA THR A 20 -3.85 -4.31 -0.13
C THR A 20 -4.29 -3.93 -1.55
N ILE A 21 -5.59 -3.66 -1.75
CA ILE A 21 -6.13 -3.28 -3.05
C ILE A 21 -5.61 -1.90 -3.48
N ALA A 22 -5.65 -0.91 -2.60
CA ALA A 22 -5.17 0.43 -2.91
C ALA A 22 -3.68 0.43 -3.26
N TYR A 23 -2.86 -0.32 -2.51
CA TYR A 23 -1.43 -0.39 -2.72
C TYR A 23 -1.11 -1.05 -4.06
N PHE A 24 -1.75 -2.19 -4.35
CA PHE A 24 -1.55 -2.88 -5.61
C PHE A 24 -1.91 -2.00 -6.82
N ILE A 25 -3.06 -1.31 -6.77
CA ILE A 25 -3.48 -0.41 -7.85
C ILE A 25 -2.50 0.76 -7.99
N ALA A 26 -2.13 1.41 -6.88
CA ALA A 26 -1.18 2.53 -6.92
C ALA A 26 0.19 2.09 -7.49
N GLY A 27 0.68 0.92 -7.11
CA GLY A 27 1.91 0.34 -7.63
C GLY A 27 1.83 0.05 -9.14
N VAL A 28 0.74 -0.57 -9.62
CA VAL A 28 0.52 -0.78 -11.06
C VAL A 28 0.50 0.55 -11.81
N PHE A 29 -0.16 1.57 -11.29
CA PHE A 29 -0.14 2.91 -11.89
C PHE A 29 1.25 3.51 -11.90
N ALA A 30 2.00 3.40 -10.80
CA ALA A 30 3.35 3.96 -10.69
C ALA A 30 4.31 3.31 -11.71
N MET A 31 4.24 2.00 -11.86
CA MET A 31 5.02 1.25 -12.86
C MET A 31 4.75 1.72 -14.29
N ASN A 32 3.48 1.98 -14.64
CA ASN A 32 3.09 2.33 -16.01
C ASN A 32 3.26 3.83 -16.32
N LEU A 33 3.13 4.71 -15.31
CA LEU A 33 3.12 6.16 -15.52
C LEU A 33 4.49 6.81 -15.30
N PHE A 34 5.30 6.26 -14.38
CA PHE A 34 6.56 6.87 -13.96
C PHE A 34 7.80 6.06 -14.34
N HIS A 35 7.66 4.96 -15.08
CA HIS A 35 8.77 4.11 -15.53
C HIS A 35 9.73 3.75 -14.37
N TYR A 36 9.17 3.15 -13.30
CA TYR A 36 9.91 2.78 -12.09
C TYR A 36 11.04 1.78 -12.36
N ASP A 37 10.97 1.04 -13.47
CA ASP A 37 12.05 0.22 -14.00
C ASP A 37 13.32 1.03 -14.26
N GLU A 38 13.21 2.17 -14.93
CA GLU A 38 14.36 3.05 -15.19
C GLU A 38 14.82 3.81 -13.93
N LEU A 39 13.87 4.24 -13.08
CA LEU A 39 14.18 4.94 -11.84
C LEU A 39 14.95 4.05 -10.85
N PHE A 40 14.54 2.79 -10.67
CA PHE A 40 15.19 1.89 -9.70
C PHE A 40 16.47 1.24 -10.24
N ALA A 41 16.63 1.12 -11.56
CA ALA A 41 17.83 0.52 -12.15
C ALA A 41 18.96 1.52 -12.40
N ASN A 42 18.66 2.77 -12.79
CA ASN A 42 19.65 3.67 -13.40
C ASN A 42 19.87 5.01 -12.68
N ASN A 43 19.17 5.26 -11.56
CA ASN A 43 19.28 6.52 -10.80
C ASN A 43 19.75 6.29 -9.35
N THR A 44 19.83 7.38 -8.58
CA THR A 44 20.19 7.39 -7.14
C THR A 44 19.37 6.38 -6.32
N PHE A 45 18.15 6.05 -6.77
CA PHE A 45 17.31 5.03 -6.15
C PHE A 45 17.89 3.62 -6.21
N SER A 46 18.74 3.27 -7.17
CA SER A 46 19.43 1.96 -7.23
C SER A 46 20.31 1.70 -5.99
N LEU A 47 20.75 2.76 -5.31
CA LEU A 47 21.52 2.66 -4.06
C LEU A 47 20.64 2.32 -2.84
N LEU A 48 19.31 2.47 -2.97
CA LEU A 48 18.35 2.36 -1.87
C LEU A 48 17.30 1.25 -2.11
N MET A 49 16.94 1.00 -3.36
CA MET A 49 15.86 0.12 -3.78
C MET A 49 16.41 -1.11 -4.50
N ARG A 50 15.80 -2.26 -4.24
CA ARG A 50 16.04 -3.48 -5.00
C ARG A 50 15.38 -3.39 -6.39
N PRO A 51 15.93 -4.04 -7.42
CA PRO A 51 15.29 -4.17 -8.72
C PRO A 51 13.88 -4.75 -8.60
N ILE A 52 12.96 -4.25 -9.42
CA ILE A 52 11.57 -4.71 -9.49
C ILE A 52 11.43 -6.19 -9.91
N THR A 53 12.46 -6.74 -10.57
CA THR A 53 12.54 -8.14 -11.01
C THR A 53 13.04 -9.08 -9.91
N GLU A 54 13.54 -8.56 -8.77
CA GLU A 54 13.88 -9.44 -7.66
C GLU A 54 12.61 -10.15 -7.16
N PRO A 55 12.60 -11.50 -7.02
CA PRO A 55 11.39 -12.24 -6.65
C PRO A 55 10.72 -11.72 -5.36
N ILE A 56 11.52 -11.31 -4.37
CA ILE A 56 11.01 -10.76 -3.11
C ILE A 56 10.30 -9.41 -3.29
N VAL A 57 10.72 -8.59 -4.25
CA VAL A 57 10.09 -7.31 -4.57
C VAL A 57 8.76 -7.54 -5.28
N VAL A 58 8.69 -8.52 -6.19
CA VAL A 58 7.45 -8.94 -6.85
C VAL A 58 6.43 -9.46 -5.82
N LEU A 59 6.88 -10.30 -4.89
CA LEU A 59 6.05 -10.75 -3.77
C LEU A 59 5.65 -9.59 -2.85
N GLY A 60 6.57 -8.64 -2.65
CA GLY A 60 6.41 -7.38 -1.93
C GLY A 60 5.33 -6.46 -2.49
N GLY A 61 5.17 -6.43 -3.82
CA GLY A 61 4.21 -5.59 -4.53
C GLY A 61 2.74 -5.96 -4.30
N GLY A 62 2.45 -7.16 -3.77
CA GLY A 62 1.08 -7.59 -3.50
C GLY A 62 0.94 -8.44 -2.25
N ALA A 63 1.34 -9.72 -2.28
CA ALA A 63 1.09 -10.66 -1.18
C ALA A 63 1.62 -10.17 0.19
N LEU A 64 2.82 -9.60 0.25
CA LEU A 64 3.38 -9.10 1.52
C LEU A 64 2.67 -7.85 2.05
N GLN A 65 1.87 -7.16 1.24
CA GLN A 65 1.09 -6.00 1.68
C GLN A 65 0.00 -6.38 2.66
N ILE A 66 -0.44 -7.63 2.69
CA ILE A 66 -1.36 -8.13 3.70
C ILE A 66 -0.75 -7.95 5.10
N ILE A 67 0.57 -8.20 5.25
CA ILE A 67 1.26 -8.05 6.54
C ILE A 67 1.19 -6.59 6.99
N ARG A 68 1.50 -5.64 6.09
CA ARG A 68 1.42 -4.21 6.39
C ARG A 68 -0.03 -3.77 6.69
N GLY A 69 -1.00 -4.32 5.97
CA GLY A 69 -2.43 -4.13 6.24
C GLY A 69 -2.85 -4.64 7.63
N VAL A 70 -2.32 -5.77 8.08
CA VAL A 70 -2.57 -6.32 9.43
C VAL A 70 -1.99 -5.39 10.49
N ILE A 71 -0.76 -4.89 10.30
CA ILE A 71 -0.15 -3.92 11.22
C ILE A 71 -1.01 -2.66 11.32
N MET A 72 -1.43 -2.10 10.18
CA MET A 72 -2.34 -0.94 10.14
C MET A 72 -3.66 -1.23 10.85
N ALA A 73 -4.27 -2.40 10.61
CA ALA A 73 -5.51 -2.79 11.25
C ALA A 73 -5.39 -2.84 12.78
N LEU A 74 -4.29 -3.39 13.30
CA LEU A 74 -4.03 -3.48 14.75
C LEU A 74 -3.85 -2.10 15.39
N VAL A 75 -3.09 -1.20 14.73
CA VAL A 75 -2.85 0.17 15.22
C VAL A 75 -4.13 1.01 15.17
N LEU A 76 -4.96 0.84 14.15
CA LEU A 76 -6.19 1.61 13.98
C LEU A 76 -7.38 1.04 14.79
N LEU A 77 -7.32 -0.22 15.21
CA LEU A 77 -8.39 -0.88 15.97
C LEU A 77 -8.82 -0.14 17.25
N PRO A 78 -7.91 0.34 18.13
CA PRO A 78 -8.31 1.11 19.32
C PRO A 78 -9.00 2.43 18.96
N LEU A 79 -8.66 3.00 17.81
CA LEU A 79 -9.18 4.28 17.32
C LEU A 79 -10.39 4.13 16.40
N ARG A 80 -10.88 2.91 16.16
CA ARG A 80 -11.88 2.64 15.11
C ARG A 80 -13.09 3.58 15.14
N LYS A 81 -13.60 3.89 16.34
CA LYS A 81 -14.81 4.69 16.54
C LYS A 81 -14.62 6.12 16.05
N VAL A 82 -13.41 6.66 16.26
CA VAL A 82 -13.02 8.01 15.80
C VAL A 82 -13.09 8.10 14.27
N PHE A 83 -12.89 7.00 13.55
CA PHE A 83 -12.96 7.00 12.09
C PHE A 83 -14.33 6.61 11.54
N THR A 84 -15.07 5.75 12.25
CA THR A 84 -16.36 5.23 11.78
C THR A 84 -17.58 6.04 12.21
N GLU A 85 -17.53 6.69 13.38
CA GLU A 85 -18.67 7.41 13.97
C GLU A 85 -18.60 8.92 13.71
N GLU A 86 -17.40 9.47 13.48
CA GLU A 86 -17.19 10.89 13.22
C GLU A 86 -17.52 11.32 11.78
N LYS A 87 -17.98 12.57 11.64
CA LYS A 87 -18.13 13.21 10.33
C LYS A 87 -16.76 13.31 9.65
N TYR A 88 -16.68 12.80 8.42
CA TYR A 88 -15.44 12.73 7.63
C TYR A 88 -14.31 11.92 8.28
N GLY A 89 -14.62 10.97 9.18
CA GLY A 89 -13.59 10.21 9.92
C GLY A 89 -12.54 9.54 9.03
N PHE A 90 -12.92 8.96 7.89
CA PHE A 90 -11.96 8.39 6.94
C PHE A 90 -11.11 9.43 6.19
N LEU A 91 -11.62 10.63 5.93
CA LEU A 91 -10.81 11.72 5.37
C LEU A 91 -9.79 12.23 6.40
N LYS A 92 -10.19 12.34 7.67
CA LYS A 92 -9.27 12.64 8.77
C LYS A 92 -8.18 11.56 8.90
N LEU A 93 -8.54 10.28 8.70
CA LEU A 93 -7.56 9.19 8.62
C LEU A 93 -6.60 9.36 7.45
N GLY A 94 -7.10 9.71 6.25
CA GLY A 94 -6.25 10.01 5.10
C GLY A 94 -5.28 11.16 5.38
N LEU A 95 -5.74 12.24 6.01
CA LEU A 95 -4.90 13.37 6.43
C LEU A 95 -3.85 12.94 7.46
N LEU A 96 -4.22 12.09 8.43
CA LEU A 96 -3.29 11.55 9.43
C LEU A 96 -2.17 10.74 8.77
N ILE A 97 -2.54 9.89 7.80
CA ILE A 97 -1.58 9.08 7.04
C ILE A 97 -0.68 9.98 6.19
N LEU A 98 -1.24 10.98 5.49
CA LEU A 98 -0.45 11.93 4.70
C LEU A 98 0.56 12.68 5.58
N GLY A 99 0.10 13.23 6.71
CA GLY A 99 0.95 13.99 7.62
C GLY A 99 2.04 13.14 8.26
N LEU A 100 1.67 12.01 8.87
CA LEU A 100 2.60 11.23 9.70
C LEU A 100 3.40 10.19 8.92
N SER A 101 2.83 9.59 7.88
CA SER A 101 3.47 8.47 7.15
C SER A 101 4.17 8.90 5.87
N VAL A 102 3.78 10.04 5.27
CA VAL A 102 4.40 10.57 4.05
C VAL A 102 5.32 11.75 4.39
N LEU A 103 4.76 12.84 4.93
CA LEU A 103 5.50 14.08 5.13
C LEU A 103 6.45 14.02 6.33
N SER A 104 5.98 13.52 7.47
CA SER A 104 6.69 13.51 8.75
C SER A 104 7.14 12.10 9.18
N THR A 105 7.46 11.23 8.22
CA THR A 105 7.97 9.89 8.52
C THR A 105 9.31 9.95 9.26
N PHE A 106 9.56 8.98 10.14
CA PHE A 106 10.73 8.96 11.02
C PHE A 106 12.06 8.80 10.28
N ALA A 107 12.04 8.20 9.09
CA ALA A 107 13.24 8.04 8.26
C ALA A 107 13.29 9.11 7.15
N ALA A 108 14.49 9.35 6.61
CA ALA A 108 14.72 10.19 5.43
C ALA A 108 14.22 9.50 4.14
N ALA A 109 12.93 9.17 4.11
CA ALA A 109 12.26 8.56 2.97
C ALA A 109 12.02 9.59 1.86
N THR A 110 11.92 9.11 0.63
CA THR A 110 11.54 9.93 -0.53
C THR A 110 10.20 10.62 -0.29
N GLY A 111 10.13 11.90 -0.64
CA GLY A 111 8.99 12.77 -0.37
C GLY A 111 8.79 13.21 1.09
N SER A 112 9.58 12.77 2.07
CA SER A 112 9.46 13.28 3.45
C SER A 112 10.28 14.56 3.67
N VAL A 113 9.94 15.33 4.71
CA VAL A 113 10.72 16.52 5.12
C VAL A 113 12.19 16.14 5.37
N GLU A 114 12.40 15.07 6.13
CA GLU A 114 13.73 14.51 6.39
C GLU A 114 14.43 14.08 5.09
N GLY A 115 13.67 13.52 4.14
CA GLY A 115 14.17 13.17 2.81
C GLY A 115 14.78 14.36 2.08
N PHE A 116 14.08 15.50 2.06
CA PHE A 116 14.57 16.73 1.42
C PHE A 116 15.82 17.31 2.09
N ILE A 117 16.00 17.07 3.39
CA ILE A 117 17.13 17.61 4.15
C ILE A 117 18.36 16.72 4.01
N TYR A 118 18.18 15.40 4.09
CA TYR A 118 19.29 14.45 4.32
C TYR A 118 19.64 13.56 3.14
N THR A 119 18.82 13.53 2.08
CA THR A 119 19.12 12.70 0.90
C THR A 119 19.73 13.52 -0.24
N LYS A 120 20.38 12.83 -1.18
CA LYS A 120 20.91 13.42 -2.42
C LYS A 120 19.90 13.38 -3.57
N LEU A 121 18.65 13.02 -3.29
CA LEU A 121 17.60 12.95 -4.31
C LEU A 121 17.29 14.36 -4.81
N SER A 122 17.06 14.47 -6.11
CA SER A 122 16.59 15.70 -6.74
C SER A 122 15.17 16.04 -6.31
N PHE A 123 14.80 17.32 -6.45
CA PHE A 123 13.46 17.79 -6.16
C PHE A 123 12.37 17.02 -6.94
N THR A 124 12.63 16.69 -8.20
CA THR A 124 11.72 15.91 -9.05
C THR A 124 11.51 14.50 -8.52
N GLU A 125 12.58 13.83 -8.09
CA GLU A 125 12.52 12.47 -7.52
C GLU A 125 11.69 12.44 -6.22
N HIS A 126 11.75 13.49 -5.41
CA HIS A 126 10.87 13.61 -4.24
C HIS A 126 9.39 13.80 -4.61
N ILE A 127 9.10 14.59 -5.65
CA ILE A 127 7.71 14.90 -6.05
C ILE A 127 7.02 13.70 -6.70
N ILE A 128 7.74 12.89 -7.48
CA ILE A 128 7.16 11.71 -8.13
C ILE A 128 6.51 10.79 -7.09
N GLY A 129 7.17 10.58 -5.93
CA GLY A 129 6.62 9.77 -4.85
C GLY A 129 5.29 10.28 -4.27
N TYR A 130 4.98 11.58 -4.39
CA TYR A 130 3.71 12.12 -3.92
C TYR A 130 2.53 11.69 -4.77
N PHE A 131 2.69 11.52 -6.08
CA PHE A 131 1.60 11.08 -6.94
C PHE A 131 1.12 9.68 -6.54
N GLU A 132 2.06 8.76 -6.33
CA GLU A 132 1.76 7.42 -5.85
C GLU A 132 1.14 7.45 -4.45
N ALA A 133 1.71 8.21 -3.51
CA ALA A 133 1.23 8.29 -2.14
C ALA A 133 -0.20 8.87 -2.07
N ILE A 134 -0.48 9.96 -2.80
CA ILE A 134 -1.81 10.60 -2.83
C ILE A 134 -2.82 9.68 -3.49
N LEU A 135 -2.45 8.99 -4.58
CA LEU A 135 -3.31 8.01 -5.24
C LEU A 135 -3.66 6.86 -4.27
N TRP A 136 -2.65 6.29 -3.60
CA TRP A 136 -2.85 5.24 -2.61
C TRP A 136 -3.77 5.68 -1.45
N ILE A 137 -3.53 6.85 -0.86
CA ILE A 137 -4.36 7.38 0.24
C ILE A 137 -5.80 7.59 -0.22
N SER A 138 -5.99 8.16 -1.41
CA SER A 138 -7.32 8.43 -1.98
C SER A 138 -8.09 7.14 -2.23
N LEU A 139 -7.42 6.13 -2.81
CA LEU A 139 -8.00 4.80 -3.02
C LEU A 139 -8.34 4.11 -1.69
N PHE A 140 -7.41 4.13 -0.73
CA PHE A 140 -7.61 3.53 0.58
C PHE A 140 -8.84 4.11 1.29
N VAL A 141 -8.93 5.44 1.36
CA VAL A 141 -10.07 6.14 1.95
C VAL A 141 -11.36 5.88 1.17
N GLY A 142 -11.32 5.90 -0.16
CA GLY A 142 -12.48 5.65 -1.02
C GLY A 142 -13.03 4.22 -0.88
N ILE A 143 -12.15 3.21 -0.81
CA ILE A 143 -12.54 1.81 -0.60
C ILE A 143 -13.14 1.63 0.79
N LEU A 144 -12.52 2.19 1.84
CA LEU A 144 -13.08 2.16 3.19
C LEU A 144 -14.44 2.83 3.25
N TRP A 145 -14.58 4.02 2.68
CA TRP A 145 -15.86 4.71 2.61
C TRP A 145 -16.91 3.86 1.91
N THR A 146 -16.57 3.19 0.81
CA THR A 146 -17.47 2.29 0.07
C THR A 146 -17.93 1.10 0.92
N PHE A 147 -17.03 0.48 1.68
CA PHE A 147 -17.37 -0.61 2.61
C PHE A 147 -18.41 -0.20 3.65
N TYR A 148 -18.26 0.99 4.24
CA TYR A 148 -19.13 1.47 5.31
C TYR A 148 -20.41 2.16 4.81
N LYS A 149 -20.38 2.77 3.62
CA LYS A 149 -21.55 3.44 3.05
C LYS A 149 -22.60 2.47 2.56
N PHE A 150 -22.19 1.39 1.90
CA PHE A 150 -23.11 0.47 1.26
C PHE A 150 -23.34 -0.81 2.07
N GLU A 151 -22.36 -1.27 2.85
CA GLU A 151 -22.43 -2.49 3.68
C GLU A 151 -22.95 -3.76 2.95
N LYS A 152 -22.81 -3.83 1.62
CA LYS A 152 -23.35 -4.92 0.79
C LYS A 152 -22.42 -6.14 0.79
N LYS A 153 -23.01 -7.34 0.81
CA LYS A 153 -22.29 -8.61 0.63
C LYS A 153 -21.47 -8.63 -0.66
N ALA A 154 -22.01 -8.06 -1.75
CA ALA A 154 -21.32 -7.96 -3.04
C ALA A 154 -19.96 -7.26 -2.92
N ILE A 155 -19.87 -6.12 -2.24
CA ILE A 155 -18.61 -5.38 -2.05
C ILE A 155 -17.60 -6.23 -1.28
N ASN A 156 -18.06 -6.95 -0.25
CA ASN A 156 -17.18 -7.83 0.52
C ASN A 156 -16.66 -9.00 -0.32
N VAL A 157 -17.52 -9.63 -1.12
CA VAL A 157 -17.12 -10.71 -2.03
C VAL A 157 -16.16 -10.18 -3.09
N THR A 158 -16.44 -9.03 -3.71
CA THR A 158 -15.53 -8.39 -4.67
C THR A 158 -14.17 -8.12 -4.04
N ALA A 159 -14.11 -7.57 -2.82
CA ALA A 159 -12.85 -7.33 -2.14
C ALA A 159 -12.08 -8.63 -1.83
N ILE A 160 -12.78 -9.70 -1.41
CA ILE A 160 -12.16 -11.02 -1.21
C ILE A 160 -11.55 -11.53 -2.52
N VAL A 161 -12.33 -11.49 -3.62
CA VAL A 161 -11.86 -11.92 -4.94
C VAL A 161 -10.65 -11.12 -5.38
N LEU A 162 -10.68 -9.78 -5.24
CA LEU A 162 -9.54 -8.93 -5.59
C LEU A 162 -8.30 -9.24 -4.76
N VAL A 163 -8.42 -9.40 -3.44
CA VAL A 163 -7.29 -9.76 -2.59
C VAL A 163 -6.72 -11.13 -2.96
N ILE A 164 -7.57 -12.13 -3.24
CA ILE A 164 -7.12 -13.45 -3.69
C ILE A 164 -6.38 -13.34 -5.02
N LEU A 165 -6.93 -12.61 -5.99
CA LEU A 165 -6.28 -12.40 -7.28
C LEU A 165 -4.91 -11.73 -7.12
N ILE A 166 -4.80 -10.69 -6.30
CA ILE A 166 -3.52 -10.02 -6.01
C ILE A 166 -2.51 -11.01 -5.44
N VAL A 167 -2.91 -11.84 -4.47
CA VAL A 167 -2.02 -12.85 -3.87
C VAL A 167 -1.58 -13.88 -4.90
N LEU A 168 -2.51 -14.39 -5.73
CA LEU A 168 -2.19 -15.37 -6.77
C LEU A 168 -1.24 -14.77 -7.82
N MET A 169 -1.48 -13.52 -8.25
CA MET A 169 -0.60 -12.81 -9.18
C MET A 169 0.81 -12.61 -8.59
N SER A 170 0.92 -12.20 -7.33
CA SER A 170 2.22 -12.04 -6.66
C SER A 170 2.97 -13.35 -6.52
N ILE A 171 2.29 -14.45 -6.19
CA ILE A 171 2.91 -15.78 -6.08
C ILE A 171 3.35 -16.28 -7.46
N ALA A 172 2.51 -16.11 -8.49
CA ALA A 172 2.86 -16.48 -9.86
C ALA A 172 4.07 -15.69 -10.36
N GLY A 173 4.09 -14.37 -10.12
CA GLY A 173 5.22 -13.51 -10.47
C GLY A 173 6.51 -13.89 -9.74
N TYR A 174 6.43 -14.22 -8.45
CA TYR A 174 7.57 -14.71 -7.68
C TYR A 174 8.19 -15.95 -8.33
N PHE A 175 7.39 -16.97 -8.66
CA PHE A 175 7.91 -18.19 -9.29
C PHE A 175 8.44 -17.97 -10.71
N ALA A 176 7.85 -17.03 -11.46
CA ALA A 176 8.34 -16.68 -12.79
C ALA A 176 9.76 -16.08 -12.73
N GLU A 177 10.00 -15.16 -11.80
CA GLU A 177 11.33 -14.54 -11.63
C GLU A 177 12.34 -15.47 -10.96
N ASP A 178 11.90 -16.32 -10.03
CA ASP A 178 12.80 -17.30 -9.40
C ASP A 178 13.28 -18.34 -10.44
N LEU A 179 12.38 -18.78 -11.33
CA LEU A 179 12.73 -19.69 -12.42
C LEU A 179 13.67 -19.04 -13.44
N SER A 180 13.42 -17.78 -13.81
CA SER A 180 14.29 -17.04 -14.74
C SER A 180 15.69 -16.85 -14.15
N ALA A 181 15.79 -16.56 -12.85
CA ALA A 181 17.07 -16.43 -12.15
C ALA A 181 17.86 -17.75 -12.10
N LEU A 182 17.18 -18.90 -11.95
CA LEU A 182 17.84 -20.21 -11.99
C LEU A 182 18.38 -20.54 -13.39
N GLN A 183 17.64 -20.19 -14.45
CA GLN A 183 18.06 -20.42 -15.84
C GLN A 183 19.24 -19.54 -16.26
N ASN A 184 19.29 -18.30 -15.79
CA ASN A 184 20.37 -17.35 -16.13
C ASN A 184 21.68 -17.61 -15.36
N ASN A 185 21.66 -18.45 -14.33
CA ASN A 185 22.83 -18.85 -13.54
C ASN A 185 23.42 -20.22 -13.97
N GLN A 186 22.91 -20.82 -15.05
CA GLN A 186 23.48 -22.01 -15.71
C GLN A 186 24.22 -21.61 -17.00
#